data_AF-A0A392LZJ3-F1
#
_entry.id   AF-A0A392LZJ3-F1
#
_cell.length_a   1.000
_cell.length_b   1.000
_cell.length_c   1.000
_cell.angle_alpha   90.00
_cell.angle_beta   90.00
_cell.angle_gamma   90.00
#
_symmetry.space_group_name_H-M   'P 1'
#
loop_
_entity.id
_entity.type
_entity.pdbx_description
1 polymer ?
#
loop_
_entity_poly.entity_id
_entity_poly.type
_entity_poly.pdbx_seq_one_letter_code
_entity_poly.pdbx_strand_id
1 'polypeptide(L)'
;MWFLINSPGNATVHIQSIDNFEWLSKYNTFFKNGNSDPRYTSEMIYLLFYLPEIFPSLNKIVVFDHDVVVQQDLSGLWNANLKGNVIGAVGTCQEGKTPFHRIDAFINFSDPLIGQSFDVNSCTWAFGVNLFDLQQWRTHNLTAVYHKYSQMGSKKPLWNWNVARMPLGWLIFYNKTELLDRRWHILGLGHNSGVDRNEIDQAAVIHYDGIRKPCAISRRSSKSKTVLNSACIVDKSGRTLIA
;
A
#
# COMPACT_ATOMS: atom_id res chain seq x y z
N MET A 1 -0.45 19.08 14.31
CA MET A 1 -1.29 18.46 13.27
C MET A 1 -1.50 19.46 12.14
N TRP A 2 -0.77 19.32 11.03
CA TRP A 2 -0.64 20.33 9.96
C TRP A 2 -1.97 20.76 9.33
N PHE A 3 -2.91 19.82 9.14
CA PHE A 3 -4.24 20.07 8.57
C PHE A 3 -5.14 20.97 9.43
N LEU A 4 -4.88 21.08 10.74
CA LEU A 4 -5.61 22.03 11.59
C LEU A 4 -5.21 23.48 11.32
N ILE A 5 -3.98 23.69 10.84
CA ILE A 5 -3.41 25.01 10.54
C ILE A 5 -3.57 25.33 9.04
N ASN A 6 -3.69 24.29 8.20
CA ASN A 6 -3.85 24.38 6.76
C ASN A 6 -5.13 23.67 6.35
N SER A 7 -6.28 24.32 6.60
CA SER A 7 -7.59 23.76 6.27
C SER A 7 -7.69 23.53 4.76
N PRO A 8 -7.93 22.29 4.31
CA PRO A 8 -8.03 21.98 2.89
C PRO A 8 -9.41 22.38 2.35
N GLY A 9 -9.76 23.67 2.38
CA GLY A 9 -10.98 24.23 1.78
C GLY A 9 -12.24 23.39 2.03
N ASN A 10 -12.78 22.77 0.98
CA ASN A 10 -14.01 21.97 1.00
C ASN A 10 -13.81 20.51 1.45
N ALA A 11 -12.60 20.07 1.75
CA ALA A 11 -12.33 18.70 2.15
C ALA A 11 -12.57 18.50 3.65
N THR A 12 -13.24 17.40 4.00
CA THR A 12 -13.36 16.98 5.40
C THR A 12 -12.19 16.07 5.74
N VAL A 13 -11.43 16.42 6.77
CA VAL A 13 -10.29 15.63 7.25
C VAL A 13 -10.72 14.87 8.50
N HIS A 14 -10.67 13.55 8.44
CA HIS A 14 -10.88 12.67 9.60
C HIS A 14 -9.56 12.00 9.97
N ILE A 15 -9.22 12.04 11.25
CA ILE A 15 -8.01 11.42 11.81
C ILE A 15 -8.46 10.38 12.83
N GLN A 16 -8.01 9.14 12.66
CA GLN A 16 -8.38 8.00 13.48
C GLN A 16 -7.14 7.44 14.18
N SER A 17 -7.26 7.09 15.46
CA SER A 17 -6.23 6.28 16.15
C SER A 17 -6.52 4.80 15.92
N ILE A 18 -5.46 3.98 15.93
CA ILE A 18 -5.62 2.52 15.90
C ILE A 18 -6.38 1.99 17.12
N ASP A 19 -6.24 2.68 18.25
CA ASP A 19 -6.92 2.33 19.51
C ASP A 19 -8.45 2.39 19.39
N ASN A 20 -8.98 3.10 18.40
CA ASN A 20 -10.42 3.17 18.14
C ASN A 20 -10.96 1.87 17.51
N PHE A 21 -10.09 0.95 17.09
CA PHE A 21 -10.46 -0.32 16.46
C PHE A 21 -10.28 -1.49 17.42
N GLU A 22 -10.92 -1.45 18.60
CA GLU A 22 -10.80 -2.51 19.63
C GLU A 22 -11.12 -3.92 19.09
N TRP A 23 -11.99 -4.02 18.08
CA TRP A 23 -12.33 -5.28 17.42
C TRP A 23 -11.14 -5.92 16.68
N LEU A 24 -10.12 -5.15 16.30
CA LEU A 24 -8.92 -5.65 15.63
C LEU A 24 -8.12 -6.58 16.53
N SER A 25 -8.17 -6.34 17.85
CA SER A 25 -7.49 -7.16 18.86
C SER A 25 -7.85 -8.65 18.79
N LYS A 26 -9.06 -8.97 18.32
CA LYS A 26 -9.53 -10.35 18.09
C LYS A 26 -8.68 -11.10 17.07
N TYR A 27 -8.05 -10.37 16.15
CA TYR A 27 -7.26 -10.90 15.05
C TYR A 27 -5.75 -10.73 15.26
N ASN A 28 -5.33 -10.16 16.40
CA ASN A 28 -3.92 -9.92 16.72
C ASN A 28 -3.05 -11.18 16.80
N THR A 29 -3.67 -12.35 16.92
CA THR A 29 -2.98 -13.64 16.92
C THR A 29 -2.26 -13.93 15.60
N PHE A 30 -2.70 -13.34 14.48
CA PHE A 30 -2.04 -13.50 13.18
C PHE A 30 -0.74 -12.71 13.03
N PHE A 31 -0.54 -11.65 13.81
CA PHE A 31 0.59 -10.72 13.66
C PHE A 31 1.80 -11.09 14.53
N LYS A 32 1.66 -12.07 15.44
CA LYS A 32 2.69 -12.40 16.44
C LYS A 32 3.72 -13.44 15.99
N ASN A 33 3.52 -14.09 14.85
CA ASN A 33 4.44 -15.12 14.38
C ASN A 33 5.43 -14.54 13.36
N GLY A 34 6.60 -14.10 13.81
CA GLY A 34 7.78 -14.08 12.92
C GLY A 34 8.81 -12.96 13.08
N ASN A 35 8.52 -11.81 13.71
CA ASN A 35 9.56 -10.78 13.90
C ASN A 35 9.24 -9.76 15.01
N SER A 36 10.26 -9.03 15.48
CA SER A 36 10.19 -7.97 16.49
C SER A 36 10.37 -6.55 15.94
N ASP A 37 10.55 -6.39 14.62
CA ASP A 37 10.72 -5.07 14.01
C ASP A 37 9.36 -4.35 13.85
N PRO A 38 9.14 -3.23 14.58
CA PRO A 38 7.87 -2.51 14.60
C PRO A 38 7.46 -1.96 13.21
N ARG A 39 8.39 -1.83 12.26
CA ARG A 39 8.09 -1.38 10.90
C ARG A 39 7.26 -2.38 10.11
N TYR A 40 7.28 -3.65 10.49
CA TYR A 40 6.64 -4.75 9.75
C TYR A 40 5.57 -5.48 10.57
N THR A 41 5.54 -5.24 11.90
CA THR A 41 4.57 -5.84 12.82
C THR A 41 3.44 -4.89 13.23
N SER A 42 3.48 -3.63 12.75
CA SER A 42 2.42 -2.66 13.05
C SER A 42 1.07 -3.14 12.54
N GLU A 43 0.09 -3.23 13.46
CA GLU A 43 -1.31 -3.55 13.16
C GLU A 43 -1.91 -2.57 12.12
N MET A 44 -1.39 -1.34 12.06
CA MET A 44 -1.82 -0.31 11.11
C MET A 44 -1.63 -0.73 9.64
N ILE A 45 -0.64 -1.57 9.35
CA ILE A 45 -0.38 -2.09 8.00
C ILE A 45 -1.53 -3.00 7.54
N TYR A 46 -2.15 -3.70 8.48
CA TYR A 46 -3.19 -4.70 8.20
C TYR A 46 -4.60 -4.14 8.24
N LEU A 47 -4.81 -2.93 8.78
CA LEU A 47 -6.07 -2.19 8.66
C LEU A 47 -6.52 -2.01 7.21
N LEU A 48 -5.58 -2.00 6.26
CA LEU A 48 -5.87 -2.00 4.82
C LEU A 48 -6.83 -3.12 4.43
N PHE A 49 -6.71 -4.30 5.04
CA PHE A 49 -7.57 -5.45 4.73
C PHE A 49 -8.94 -5.40 5.38
N TYR A 50 -9.23 -4.33 6.13
CA TYR A 50 -10.51 -4.06 6.77
C TYR A 50 -11.15 -2.75 6.30
N LEU A 51 -10.73 -2.21 5.16
CA LEU A 51 -11.34 -0.99 4.60
C LEU A 51 -12.87 -1.05 4.51
N PRO A 52 -13.50 -2.17 4.10
CA PRO A 52 -14.95 -2.29 4.12
C PRO A 52 -15.54 -2.11 5.54
N GLU A 53 -14.91 -2.67 6.56
CA GLU A 53 -15.36 -2.62 7.96
C GLU A 53 -15.14 -1.24 8.59
N ILE A 54 -14.04 -0.58 8.24
CA ILE A 54 -13.71 0.78 8.69
C ILE A 54 -14.64 1.80 8.03
N PHE A 55 -14.96 1.61 6.75
CA PHE A 55 -15.79 2.51 5.95
C PHE A 55 -17.02 1.78 5.36
N PRO A 56 -18.00 1.39 6.20
CA PRO A 56 -19.15 0.59 5.76
C PRO A 56 -20.06 1.33 4.77
N SER A 57 -20.12 2.67 4.85
CA SER A 57 -20.98 3.50 4.00
C SER A 57 -20.33 3.91 2.67
N LEU A 58 -19.04 3.60 2.46
CA LEU A 58 -18.35 3.94 1.22
C LEU A 58 -18.35 2.75 0.24
N ASN A 59 -18.59 3.05 -1.04
CA ASN A 59 -18.50 2.06 -2.12
C ASN A 59 -17.14 2.06 -2.80
N LYS A 60 -16.36 3.13 -2.67
CA LYS A 60 -15.10 3.32 -3.39
C LYS A 60 -14.15 4.16 -2.53
N ILE A 61 -12.85 3.86 -2.58
CA ILE A 61 -11.82 4.61 -1.87
C ILE A 61 -10.50 4.58 -2.64
N VAL A 62 -9.75 5.68 -2.60
CA VAL A 62 -8.33 5.70 -3.05
C VAL A 62 -7.45 5.72 -1.82
N VAL A 63 -6.51 4.79 -1.75
CA VAL A 63 -5.56 4.66 -0.65
C VAL A 63 -4.21 5.18 -1.08
N PHE A 64 -3.64 6.03 -0.23
CA PHE A 64 -2.29 6.57 -0.36
C PHE A 64 -1.43 6.11 0.81
N ASP A 65 -0.23 5.62 0.53
CA ASP A 65 0.78 5.50 1.58
C ASP A 65 1.29 6.89 1.97
N HIS A 66 1.83 7.02 3.19
CA HIS A 66 2.27 8.29 3.79
C HIS A 66 3.45 8.99 3.11
N ASP A 67 4.09 8.33 2.15
CA ASP A 67 5.36 8.64 1.49
C ASP A 67 5.20 8.86 -0.02
N VAL A 68 4.01 9.25 -0.44
CA VAL A 68 3.68 9.66 -1.81
C VAL A 68 3.55 11.18 -1.95
N VAL A 69 3.74 11.68 -3.17
CA VAL A 69 3.47 13.07 -3.54
C VAL A 69 2.55 13.10 -4.74
N VAL A 70 1.39 13.75 -4.61
CA VAL A 70 0.43 13.96 -5.69
C VAL A 70 0.80 15.21 -6.47
N GLN A 71 1.04 15.05 -7.77
CA GLN A 71 1.48 16.11 -8.68
C GLN A 71 0.35 16.63 -9.60
N GLN A 72 -0.62 15.76 -9.91
CA GLN A 72 -1.70 16.05 -10.86
C GLN A 72 -3.09 15.80 -10.26
N ASP A 73 -4.12 16.24 -10.96
CA ASP A 73 -5.51 15.96 -10.61
C ASP A 73 -5.81 14.45 -10.68
N LEU A 74 -6.52 13.95 -9.67
CA LEU A 74 -6.81 12.52 -9.51
C LEU A 74 -8.25 12.15 -9.89
N SER A 75 -9.03 13.09 -10.46
CA SER A 75 -10.41 12.80 -10.89
C SER A 75 -10.42 11.70 -11.96
N GLY A 76 -9.40 11.66 -12.82
CA GLY A 76 -9.23 10.57 -13.79
C GLY A 76 -9.01 9.22 -13.13
N LEU A 77 -8.21 9.15 -12.06
CA LEU A 77 -8.00 7.93 -11.28
C LEU A 77 -9.31 7.51 -10.59
N TRP A 78 -10.01 8.42 -9.94
CA TRP A 78 -11.28 8.15 -9.26
C TRP A 78 -12.35 7.55 -10.20
N ASN A 79 -12.39 8.06 -11.43
CA ASN A 79 -13.32 7.64 -12.48
C ASN A 79 -12.81 6.46 -13.31
N ALA A 80 -11.64 5.89 -12.99
CA ALA A 80 -11.11 4.73 -13.70
C ALA A 80 -12.11 3.56 -13.63
N ASN A 81 -12.31 2.91 -14.79
CA ASN A 81 -13.17 1.74 -14.88
C ASN A 81 -12.38 0.49 -14.46
N LEU A 82 -12.75 -0.10 -13.32
CA LEU A 82 -12.13 -1.33 -12.82
C LEU A 82 -12.64 -2.60 -13.54
N LYS A 83 -13.56 -2.49 -14.50
CA LYS A 83 -14.10 -3.63 -15.27
C LYS A 83 -14.67 -4.75 -14.39
N GLY A 84 -15.28 -4.36 -13.26
CA GLY A 84 -15.82 -5.30 -12.27
C GLY A 84 -14.78 -5.89 -11.30
N ASN A 85 -13.51 -5.53 -11.43
CA ASN A 85 -12.47 -5.87 -10.46
C ASN A 85 -12.61 -5.06 -9.16
N VAL A 86 -11.96 -5.55 -8.10
CA VAL A 86 -12.02 -4.96 -6.76
C VAL A 86 -10.97 -3.87 -6.58
N ILE A 87 -9.79 -4.05 -7.18
CA ILE A 87 -8.66 -3.12 -7.02
C ILE A 87 -8.17 -2.64 -8.39
N GLY A 88 -7.89 -1.34 -8.50
CA GLY A 88 -7.07 -0.74 -9.54
C GLY A 88 -5.68 -0.43 -8.99
N ALA A 89 -4.63 -0.95 -9.63
CA ALA A 89 -3.25 -0.75 -9.20
C ALA A 89 -2.29 -0.71 -10.41
N VAL A 90 -1.13 -0.08 -10.24
CA VAL A 90 -0.06 -0.11 -11.24
C VAL A 90 0.77 -1.38 -11.07
N GLY A 91 0.97 -2.11 -12.17
CA GLY A 91 1.79 -3.31 -12.22
C GLY A 91 3.28 -3.01 -12.08
N THR A 92 4.03 -3.90 -11.42
CA THR A 92 5.49 -3.79 -11.22
C THR A 92 6.30 -4.70 -12.15
N CYS A 93 5.64 -5.62 -12.85
CA CYS A 93 6.26 -6.35 -13.95
C CYS A 93 6.40 -5.44 -15.17
N GLN A 94 7.59 -4.91 -15.41
CA GLN A 94 7.94 -4.43 -16.75
C GLN A 94 9.17 -5.15 -17.23
N GLU A 95 9.06 -5.77 -18.42
CA GLU A 95 10.21 -6.34 -19.10
C GLU A 95 11.28 -5.25 -19.30
N GLY A 96 12.52 -5.55 -18.92
CA GLY A 96 13.65 -4.63 -19.06
C GLY A 96 13.77 -3.52 -18.01
N LYS A 97 12.85 -3.41 -17.04
CA LYS A 97 12.99 -2.45 -15.92
C LYS A 97 13.04 -3.18 -14.57
N THR A 98 14.03 -2.83 -13.76
CA THR A 98 14.11 -3.26 -12.36
C THR A 98 13.33 -2.28 -11.47
N PRO A 99 12.59 -2.76 -10.46
CA PRO A 99 12.48 -4.16 -10.04
C PRO A 99 11.38 -4.92 -10.80
N PHE A 100 11.75 -6.00 -11.49
CA PHE A 100 10.78 -6.97 -12.02
C PHE A 100 10.45 -7.95 -10.90
N HIS A 101 9.25 -7.86 -10.35
CA HIS A 101 8.83 -8.65 -9.21
C HIS A 101 7.64 -9.53 -9.60
N ARG A 102 7.91 -10.78 -9.96
CA ARG A 102 6.91 -11.83 -10.04
C ARG A 102 6.51 -12.27 -8.64
N ILE A 103 5.31 -12.83 -8.52
CA ILE A 103 4.75 -13.23 -7.24
C ILE A 103 5.56 -14.35 -6.55
N ASP A 104 6.25 -15.18 -7.33
CA ASP A 104 7.10 -16.29 -6.87
C ASP A 104 8.36 -15.85 -6.12
N ALA A 105 8.80 -14.61 -6.28
CA ALA A 105 9.86 -14.04 -5.47
C ALA A 105 9.43 -13.78 -4.00
N PHE A 106 8.13 -13.81 -3.70
CA PHE A 106 7.58 -13.44 -2.39
C PHE A 106 6.74 -14.54 -1.74
N ILE A 107 6.22 -15.47 -2.53
CA ILE A 107 5.30 -16.51 -2.05
C ILE A 107 5.91 -17.89 -2.32
N ASN A 108 5.81 -18.77 -1.33
CA ASN A 108 6.25 -20.14 -1.43
C ASN A 108 5.23 -20.99 -2.21
N PHE A 109 5.47 -21.17 -3.52
CA PHE A 109 4.66 -22.00 -4.41
C PHE A 109 4.87 -23.52 -4.23
N SER A 110 5.81 -23.96 -3.38
CA SER A 110 5.96 -25.38 -3.05
C SER A 110 4.82 -25.90 -2.16
N ASP A 111 4.05 -25.02 -1.49
CA ASP A 111 2.83 -25.45 -0.80
C ASP A 111 1.74 -25.81 -1.84
N PRO A 112 1.18 -27.03 -1.83
CA PRO A 112 0.24 -27.47 -2.85
C PRO A 112 -1.02 -26.61 -2.98
N LEU A 113 -1.49 -26.02 -1.87
CA LEU A 113 -2.69 -25.17 -1.90
C LEU A 113 -2.41 -23.84 -2.61
N ILE A 114 -1.20 -23.31 -2.48
CA ILE A 114 -0.77 -22.12 -3.22
C ILE A 114 -0.51 -22.49 -4.68
N GLY A 115 0.32 -23.50 -4.93
CA GLY A 115 0.73 -23.90 -6.28
C GLY A 115 -0.43 -24.32 -7.20
N GLN A 116 -1.54 -24.83 -6.64
CA GLN A 116 -2.73 -25.18 -7.42
C GLN A 116 -3.70 -24.01 -7.61
N SER A 117 -3.66 -23.00 -6.75
CA SER A 117 -4.64 -21.89 -6.76
C SER A 117 -4.16 -20.66 -7.52
N PHE A 118 -2.85 -20.50 -7.68
CA PHE A 118 -2.22 -19.29 -8.22
C PHE A 118 -1.22 -19.62 -9.32
N ASP A 119 -1.15 -18.78 -10.35
CA ASP A 119 -0.10 -18.89 -11.35
C ASP A 119 1.20 -18.29 -10.82
N VAL A 120 2.26 -19.10 -10.82
CA VAL A 120 3.62 -18.74 -10.40
C VAL A 120 4.20 -17.59 -11.23
N ASN A 121 3.72 -17.41 -12.46
CA ASN A 121 4.16 -16.36 -13.38
C ASN A 121 3.37 -15.05 -13.22
N SER A 122 2.44 -14.99 -12.27
CA SER A 122 1.60 -13.81 -12.08
C SER A 122 2.42 -12.59 -11.72
N CYS A 123 2.04 -11.48 -12.35
CA CYS A 123 2.67 -10.20 -12.12
C CYS A 123 2.15 -9.52 -10.87
N THR A 124 3.08 -8.94 -10.11
CA THR A 124 2.72 -8.17 -8.94
C THR A 124 2.36 -6.74 -9.32
N TRP A 125 1.74 -6.06 -8.37
CA TRP A 125 1.35 -4.66 -8.46
C TRP A 125 1.73 -3.93 -7.18
N ALA A 126 1.85 -2.61 -7.28
CA ALA A 126 2.39 -1.79 -6.22
C ALA A 126 1.35 -1.34 -5.20
N PHE A 127 1.74 -1.36 -3.94
CA PHE A 127 0.97 -0.74 -2.87
C PHE A 127 1.31 0.74 -2.74
N GLY A 128 0.34 1.51 -2.25
CA GLY A 128 0.53 2.90 -1.85
C GLY A 128 -0.12 3.92 -2.76
N VAL A 129 -0.65 3.51 -3.91
CA VAL A 129 -1.65 4.24 -4.70
C VAL A 129 -2.60 3.21 -5.29
N ASN A 130 -3.70 2.94 -4.59
CA ASN A 130 -4.63 1.88 -4.96
C ASN A 130 -6.07 2.39 -4.93
N LEU A 131 -6.81 2.14 -6.00
CA LEU A 131 -8.24 2.41 -6.06
C LEU A 131 -9.00 1.13 -5.69
N PHE A 132 -9.82 1.17 -4.66
CA PHE A 132 -10.64 0.03 -4.24
C PHE A 132 -12.12 0.30 -4.51
N ASP A 133 -12.78 -0.69 -5.10
CA ASP A 133 -14.24 -0.83 -5.09
C ASP A 133 -14.64 -1.67 -3.88
N LEU A 134 -15.06 -0.97 -2.83
CA LEU A 134 -15.48 -1.57 -1.57
C LEU A 134 -16.80 -2.33 -1.70
N GLN A 135 -17.64 -1.99 -2.68
CA GLN A 135 -18.85 -2.76 -2.95
C GLN A 135 -18.48 -4.14 -3.52
N GLN A 136 -17.62 -4.20 -4.53
CA GLN A 136 -17.13 -5.47 -5.09
C GLN A 136 -16.33 -6.27 -4.05
N TRP A 137 -15.55 -5.60 -3.18
CA TRP A 137 -14.87 -6.25 -2.07
C TRP A 137 -15.85 -6.99 -1.16
N ARG A 138 -16.95 -6.33 -0.75
CA ARG A 138 -18.01 -6.94 0.09
C ARG A 138 -18.69 -8.09 -0.63
N THR A 139 -19.06 -7.92 -1.90
CA THR A 139 -19.70 -8.96 -2.72
C THR A 139 -18.87 -10.24 -2.78
N HIS A 140 -17.54 -10.11 -2.87
CA HIS A 140 -16.62 -11.25 -2.90
C HIS A 140 -16.13 -11.70 -1.51
N ASN A 141 -16.53 -11.01 -0.44
CA ASN A 141 -16.14 -11.29 0.94
C ASN A 141 -14.61 -11.42 1.12
N LEU A 142 -13.84 -10.50 0.53
CA LEU A 142 -12.38 -10.63 0.50
C LEU A 142 -11.71 -10.44 1.88
N THR A 143 -12.39 -9.81 2.85
CA THR A 143 -11.91 -9.80 4.25
C THR A 143 -11.88 -11.21 4.85
N ALA A 144 -12.84 -12.07 4.52
CA ALA A 144 -12.80 -13.48 4.95
C ALA A 144 -11.67 -14.25 4.27
N VAL A 145 -11.37 -13.94 3.00
CA VAL A 145 -10.21 -14.50 2.27
C VAL A 145 -8.90 -14.08 2.94
N TYR A 146 -8.78 -12.82 3.34
CA TYR A 146 -7.66 -12.33 4.14
C TYR A 146 -7.48 -13.18 5.42
N HIS A 147 -8.53 -13.35 6.22
CA HIS A 147 -8.46 -14.16 7.44
C HIS A 147 -8.00 -15.60 7.18
N LYS A 148 -8.49 -16.22 6.10
CA LYS A 148 -8.08 -17.57 5.69
C LYS A 148 -6.57 -17.64 5.43
N TYR A 149 -6.03 -16.74 4.59
CA TYR A 149 -4.60 -16.75 4.27
C TYR A 149 -3.74 -16.34 5.47
N SER A 150 -4.15 -15.36 6.27
CA SER A 150 -3.45 -14.99 7.51
C SER A 150 -3.36 -16.17 8.49
N GLN A 151 -4.43 -16.95 8.66
CA GLN A 151 -4.42 -18.15 9.48
C GLN A 151 -3.53 -19.26 8.91
N MET A 152 -3.50 -19.42 7.59
CA MET A 152 -2.61 -20.39 6.95
C MET A 152 -1.14 -20.00 7.12
N GLY A 153 -0.80 -18.73 6.86
CA GLY A 153 0.55 -18.19 7.03
C GLY A 153 1.03 -18.27 8.47
N SER A 154 0.15 -18.12 9.47
CA SER A 154 0.56 -18.21 10.88
C SER A 154 0.98 -19.62 11.29
N LYS A 155 0.57 -20.65 10.52
CA LYS A 155 0.88 -22.06 10.75
C LYS A 155 2.01 -22.60 9.85
N LYS A 156 2.28 -21.94 8.72
CA LYS A 156 3.22 -22.40 7.68
C LYS A 156 4.02 -21.24 7.10
N PRO A 157 5.30 -21.44 6.73
CA PRO A 157 6.12 -20.39 6.11
C PRO A 157 5.74 -20.18 4.63
N LEU A 158 4.61 -19.52 4.38
CA LEU A 158 4.11 -19.24 3.04
C LEU A 158 4.75 -18.01 2.38
N TRP A 159 5.29 -17.09 3.18
CA TRP A 159 6.00 -15.88 2.74
C TRP A 159 6.90 -15.35 3.86
N ASN A 160 7.74 -14.37 3.54
CA ASN A 160 8.48 -13.61 4.53
C ASN A 160 7.56 -12.61 5.25
N TRP A 161 7.41 -12.76 6.57
CA TRP A 161 6.56 -11.90 7.38
C TRP A 161 6.96 -10.42 7.39
N ASN A 162 8.23 -10.11 7.10
CA ASN A 162 8.70 -8.73 6.98
C ASN A 162 8.10 -7.97 5.80
N VAL A 163 7.50 -8.67 4.84
CA VAL A 163 6.86 -8.06 3.67
C VAL A 163 5.42 -8.52 3.52
N ALA A 164 4.82 -9.15 4.54
CA ALA A 164 3.55 -9.88 4.46
C ALA A 164 2.35 -9.12 3.88
N ARG A 165 2.31 -7.78 4.01
CA ARG A 165 1.29 -6.93 3.36
C ARG A 165 1.18 -7.24 1.86
N MET A 166 2.33 -7.34 1.19
CA MET A 166 2.41 -7.51 -0.25
C MET A 166 1.88 -8.87 -0.73
N PRO A 167 2.45 -10.02 -0.31
CA PRO A 167 1.97 -11.32 -0.73
C PRO A 167 0.52 -11.56 -0.31
N LEU A 168 0.09 -11.10 0.88
CA LEU A 168 -1.32 -11.24 1.28
C LEU A 168 -2.24 -10.51 0.30
N GLY A 169 -1.99 -9.24 -0.03
CA GLY A 169 -2.86 -8.54 -0.96
C GLY A 169 -2.85 -9.15 -2.36
N TRP A 170 -1.71 -9.65 -2.86
CA TRP A 170 -1.69 -10.34 -4.16
C TRP A 170 -2.48 -11.65 -4.15
N LEU A 171 -2.47 -12.40 -3.04
CA LEU A 171 -3.29 -13.61 -2.90
C LEU A 171 -4.79 -13.28 -2.79
N ILE A 172 -5.14 -12.27 -2.00
CA ILE A 172 -6.54 -11.87 -1.74
C ILE A 172 -7.19 -11.30 -3.00
N PHE A 173 -6.46 -10.48 -3.75
CA PHE A 173 -6.95 -9.79 -4.95
C PHE A 173 -6.55 -10.49 -6.26
N TYR A 174 -6.15 -11.76 -6.19
CA TYR A 174 -5.83 -12.56 -7.37
C TYR A 174 -7.04 -12.67 -8.30
N ASN A 175 -6.86 -12.40 -9.59
CA ASN A 175 -7.94 -12.29 -10.58
C ASN A 175 -9.08 -11.31 -10.19
N LYS A 176 -8.74 -10.29 -9.38
CA LYS A 176 -9.62 -9.19 -8.95
C LYS A 176 -8.94 -7.82 -9.08
N THR A 177 -7.90 -7.73 -9.91
CA THR A 177 -7.09 -6.52 -10.11
C THR A 177 -7.19 -6.03 -11.55
N GLU A 178 -7.51 -4.75 -11.72
CA GLU A 178 -7.34 -4.03 -12.99
C GLU A 178 -6.00 -3.29 -12.98
N LEU A 179 -5.19 -3.48 -14.02
CA LEU A 179 -3.93 -2.77 -14.17
C LEU A 179 -4.17 -1.36 -14.71
N LEU A 180 -3.68 -0.38 -13.96
CA LEU A 180 -3.77 1.04 -14.31
C LEU A 180 -2.55 1.51 -15.10
N ASP A 181 -2.73 2.59 -15.86
CA ASP A 181 -1.62 3.28 -16.54
C ASP A 181 -0.53 3.66 -15.53
N ARG A 182 0.73 3.37 -15.87
CA ARG A 182 1.90 3.60 -15.01
C ARG A 182 2.03 5.05 -14.54
N ARG A 183 1.54 6.01 -15.31
CA ARG A 183 1.56 7.43 -14.91
C ARG A 183 0.78 7.70 -13.63
N TRP A 184 -0.17 6.84 -13.24
CA TRP A 184 -0.89 7.01 -11.99
C TRP A 184 0.00 6.81 -10.76
N HIS A 185 1.06 6.01 -10.86
CA HIS A 185 1.90 5.65 -9.73
C HIS A 185 3.32 5.29 -10.18
N ILE A 186 4.24 6.25 -10.07
CA ILE A 186 5.67 6.03 -10.30
C ILE A 186 6.37 5.71 -8.98
N LEU A 187 7.05 4.57 -8.95
CA LEU A 187 7.76 4.03 -7.79
C LEU A 187 9.27 4.19 -7.95
N GLY A 188 10.00 3.84 -6.89
CA GLY A 188 11.45 3.74 -6.90
C GLY A 188 12.16 4.95 -6.33
N LEU A 189 11.50 6.10 -6.13
CA LEU A 189 12.20 7.33 -5.72
C LEU A 189 12.85 7.23 -4.33
N GLY A 190 12.43 6.28 -3.50
CA GLY A 190 13.07 6.01 -2.20
C GLY A 190 14.31 5.11 -2.27
N HIS A 191 14.71 4.69 -3.47
CA HIS A 191 15.84 3.80 -3.75
C HIS A 191 16.92 4.51 -4.59
N ASN A 192 18.00 3.80 -4.92
CA ASN A 192 19.00 4.25 -5.90
C ASN A 192 18.63 3.78 -7.30
N SER A 193 17.40 4.09 -7.72
CA SER A 193 16.67 3.43 -8.82
C SER A 193 16.80 4.13 -10.18
N GLY A 194 17.40 5.31 -10.24
CA GLY A 194 17.63 6.02 -11.50
C GLY A 194 16.36 6.25 -12.32
N VAL A 195 15.20 6.45 -11.66
CA VAL A 195 13.92 6.70 -12.32
C VAL A 195 14.07 7.86 -13.30
N ASP A 196 13.62 7.65 -14.54
CA ASP A 196 13.74 8.64 -15.60
C ASP A 196 12.99 9.93 -15.25
N ARG A 197 13.61 11.08 -15.54
CA ARG A 197 13.04 12.38 -15.20
C ARG A 197 11.73 12.65 -15.92
N ASN A 198 11.58 12.21 -17.17
CA ASN A 198 10.33 12.40 -17.90
C ASN A 198 9.20 11.56 -17.30
N GLU A 199 9.51 10.36 -16.77
CA GLU A 199 8.51 9.57 -16.04
C GLU A 199 8.04 10.30 -14.77
N ILE A 200 8.97 10.93 -14.03
CA ILE A 200 8.65 11.73 -12.84
C ILE A 200 7.75 12.92 -13.22
N ASP A 201 8.12 13.67 -14.26
CA ASP A 201 7.40 14.87 -14.69
C ASP A 201 5.98 14.54 -15.21
N GLN A 202 5.79 13.36 -15.81
CA GLN A 202 4.50 12.90 -16.33
C GLN A 202 3.64 12.16 -15.29
N ALA A 203 4.18 11.86 -14.11
CA ALA A 203 3.47 11.09 -13.09
C ALA A 203 2.39 11.92 -12.40
N ALA A 204 1.21 11.33 -12.18
CA ALA A 204 0.19 11.87 -11.31
C ALA A 204 0.59 11.74 -9.84
N VAL A 205 1.21 10.62 -9.47
CA VAL A 205 1.71 10.37 -8.11
C VAL A 205 3.10 9.73 -8.17
N ILE A 206 4.04 10.28 -7.41
CA ILE A 206 5.38 9.71 -7.20
C ILE A 206 5.48 9.14 -5.79
N HIS A 207 6.13 7.98 -5.66
CA HIS A 207 6.24 7.24 -4.41
C HIS A 207 7.71 7.09 -4.01
N TYR A 208 8.05 7.57 -2.82
CA TYR A 208 9.36 7.40 -2.23
C TYR A 208 9.47 6.08 -1.47
N ASP A 209 9.00 4.97 -2.02
CA ASP A 209 8.80 3.61 -1.47
C ASP A 209 9.98 2.92 -0.76
N GLY A 210 11.16 3.54 -0.74
CA GLY A 210 12.38 3.05 -0.08
C GLY A 210 12.83 3.87 1.14
N ILE A 211 14.07 3.64 1.58
CA ILE A 211 14.64 4.26 2.79
C ILE A 211 14.93 5.76 2.57
N ARG A 212 15.16 6.19 1.33
CA ARG A 212 15.52 7.57 1.00
C ARG A 212 14.27 8.45 0.89
N LYS A 213 13.72 8.86 2.03
CA LYS A 213 12.63 9.84 2.07
C LYS A 213 13.18 11.28 2.01
N PRO A 214 12.52 12.23 1.32
CA PRO A 214 12.93 13.63 1.28
C PRO A 214 13.10 14.24 2.68
N CYS A 215 12.18 13.90 3.60
CA CYS A 215 12.18 14.40 4.97
C CYS A 215 13.24 13.77 5.88
N ALA A 216 13.78 12.59 5.53
CA ALA A 216 14.89 12.00 6.28
C ALA A 216 16.23 12.68 5.95
N ILE A 217 16.35 13.28 4.76
CA ILE A 217 17.56 13.96 4.30
C ILE A 217 17.71 15.33 4.98
N SER A 218 16.62 16.07 5.22
CA SER A 218 16.69 17.37 5.92
C SER A 218 17.08 17.26 7.39
N ARG A 219 16.84 16.11 8.05
CA ARG A 219 17.22 15.86 9.46
C ARG A 219 18.72 15.63 9.70
N ARG A 220 19.54 15.42 8.66
CA ARG A 220 21.00 15.20 8.84
C ARG A 220 21.76 16.42 9.35
N SER A 221 21.16 17.61 9.35
CA SER A 221 21.76 18.83 9.91
C SER A 221 21.44 19.06 11.40
N SER A 222 20.51 18.31 12.01
CA SER A 222 20.13 18.49 13.42
C SER A 222 20.47 17.25 14.26
N LYS A 223 21.33 17.41 15.27
CA LYS A 223 21.69 16.40 16.27
C LYS A 223 20.50 16.03 17.17
N SER A 224 19.54 15.25 16.67
CA SER A 224 18.62 14.47 17.51
C SER A 224 18.00 13.35 16.69
N LYS A 225 18.46 12.11 16.95
CA LYS A 225 17.88 10.90 16.38
C LYS A 225 16.62 10.55 17.15
N THR A 226 15.48 11.06 16.68
CA THR A 226 14.18 10.43 16.97
C THR A 226 13.49 10.20 15.63
N VAL A 227 13.47 8.94 15.18
CA VAL A 227 12.69 8.51 14.01
C VAL A 227 11.24 8.42 14.49
N LEU A 228 10.55 9.56 14.56
CA LEU A 228 9.11 9.58 14.59
C LEU A 228 8.62 9.22 13.20
N ASN A 229 7.74 8.22 13.09
CA ASN A 229 6.89 7.97 11.93
C ASN A 229 6.07 9.24 11.66
N SER A 230 6.67 10.18 10.93
CA SER A 230 6.06 11.48 10.60
C SER A 230 5.55 11.35 9.17
N ALA A 231 4.28 11.70 8.93
CA ALA A 231 3.80 11.86 7.57
C ALA A 231 4.45 13.12 6.99
N CYS A 232 5.09 13.00 5.84
CA CYS A 232 5.84 14.10 5.23
C CYS A 232 4.97 14.73 4.15
N ILE A 233 4.38 15.89 4.45
CA ILE A 233 3.65 16.67 3.46
C ILE A 233 4.68 17.53 2.74
N VAL A 234 4.98 17.21 1.49
CA VAL A 234 5.87 18.02 0.66
C VAL A 234 5.00 18.90 -0.23
N ASP A 235 5.18 20.22 -0.14
CA ASP A 235 4.46 21.13 -1.03
C ASP A 235 5.03 21.12 -2.46
N LYS A 236 4.34 21.74 -3.41
CA LYS A 236 4.79 21.86 -4.81
C LYS A 236 6.14 22.57 -4.98
N SER A 237 6.62 23.28 -3.96
CA SER A 237 7.94 23.95 -3.95
C SER A 237 9.07 23.06 -3.40
N GLY A 238 8.77 21.79 -3.06
CA GLY A 238 9.74 20.86 -2.48
C GLY A 238 10.03 21.13 -1.01
N ARG A 239 9.27 22.02 -0.34
CA ARG A 239 9.43 22.26 1.08
C ARG A 239 8.75 21.13 1.85
N THR A 240 9.56 20.44 2.65
CA THR A 240 9.10 19.42 3.57
C THR A 240 8.41 20.08 4.76
N LEU A 241 7.12 19.80 4.94
CA LEU A 241 6.35 20.12 6.13
C LEU A 241 6.20 18.81 6.93
N ILE A 242 6.78 18.78 8.12
CA ILE A 242 6.74 17.63 9.02
C ILE A 242 5.43 17.73 9.81
N ALA A 243 4.55 16.73 9.67
CA ALA A 243 3.34 16.59 10.49
C ALA A 243 3.51 15.47 11.53
#